data_AF-A0A857JCB6-F1
#
_entry.id   AF-A0A857JCB6-F1
#
_cell.length_a   1.000
_cell.length_b   1.000
_cell.length_c   1.000
_cell.angle_alpha   90.00
_cell.angle_beta   90.00
_cell.angle_gamma   90.00
#
_symmetry.space_group_name_H-M   'P 1'
#
loop_
_entity.id
_entity.type
_entity.pdbx_description
1 polymer ?
#
loop_
_entity_poly.entity_id
_entity_poly.type
_entity_poly.pdbx_seq_one_letter_code
_entity_poly.pdbx_strand_id
1 'polypeptide(L)'
;MGLHELQSVLPSLERVRRPQRMGGGLVGGWQSSGAQLAGLSGTQTFFLAGGALRRVEFLADTQALADGGAAAFDSLLAWGRGRYGAERVSQDASSRYAAWSDADTDVYVRLLAPPRAGLQLVIGQRPPRDDSNL
;
A
#
# COMPACT_ATOMS: atom_id res chain seq x y z
N MET A 1 -5.37 -9.97 11.91
CA MET A 1 -5.89 -8.75 12.56
C MET A 1 -7.33 -8.50 12.13
N GLY A 2 -8.26 -8.39 13.08
CA GLY A 2 -9.67 -8.05 12.81
C GLY A 2 -9.93 -6.55 12.87
N LEU A 3 -11.14 -6.10 12.48
CA LEU A 3 -11.49 -4.67 12.52
C LEU A 3 -11.40 -4.05 13.93
N HIS A 4 -11.90 -4.76 14.95
CA HIS A 4 -11.88 -4.25 16.33
C HIS A 4 -10.44 -4.03 16.83
N GLU A 5 -9.56 -4.98 16.52
CA GLU A 5 -8.14 -4.89 16.81
C GLU A 5 -7.48 -3.74 16.04
N LEU A 6 -7.80 -3.58 14.75
CA LEU A 6 -7.32 -2.45 13.95
C LEU A 6 -7.73 -1.10 14.56
N GLN A 7 -8.99 -0.96 14.99
CA GLN A 7 -9.49 0.25 15.66
C GLN A 7 -8.84 0.49 17.02
N SER A 8 -8.46 -0.58 17.74
CA SER A 8 -7.74 -0.44 19.02
C SER A 8 -6.32 0.10 18.84
N VAL A 9 -5.65 -0.24 17.73
CA VAL A 9 -4.30 0.23 17.40
C VAL A 9 -4.33 1.61 16.75
N LEU A 10 -5.38 1.90 15.97
CA LEU A 10 -5.57 3.16 15.26
C LEU A 10 -6.92 3.78 15.65
N PRO A 11 -6.99 4.50 16.79
CA PRO A 11 -8.24 5.14 17.22
C PRO A 11 -8.77 6.19 16.23
N SER A 12 -7.90 6.73 15.37
CA SER A 12 -8.24 7.69 14.32
C SER A 12 -8.80 7.04 13.03
N LEU A 13 -9.15 5.75 13.06
CA LEU A 13 -9.72 5.07 11.89
C LEU A 13 -11.09 5.65 11.54
N GLU A 14 -11.23 6.12 10.31
CA GLU A 14 -12.48 6.67 9.78
C GLU A 14 -13.08 5.75 8.73
N ARG A 15 -14.40 5.75 8.62
CA ARG A 15 -15.10 4.99 7.59
C ARG A 15 -15.07 5.74 6.26
N VAL A 16 -14.66 5.06 5.19
CA VAL A 16 -14.64 5.61 3.83
C VAL A 16 -16.08 5.78 3.34
N ARG A 17 -16.44 6.98 2.89
CA ARG A 17 -17.82 7.29 2.43
C ARG A 17 -18.26 6.45 1.23
N ARG A 18 -17.33 6.16 0.31
CA ARG A 18 -17.54 5.30 -0.86
C ARG A 18 -16.47 4.20 -0.86
N PRO A 19 -16.71 3.08 -0.15
CA PRO A 19 -15.73 2.01 -0.05
C PRO A 19 -15.35 1.45 -1.41
N GLN A 20 -14.05 1.30 -1.66
CA GLN A 20 -13.55 0.61 -2.84
C GLN A 20 -13.72 -0.90 -2.66
N ARG A 21 -14.22 -1.58 -3.70
CA ARG A 21 -14.34 -3.04 -3.74
C ARG A 21 -13.36 -3.60 -4.77
N MET A 22 -12.72 -4.71 -4.44
CA MET A 22 -11.80 -5.43 -5.32
C MET A 22 -12.16 -6.92 -5.35
N GLY A 23 -11.49 -7.69 -6.21
CA GLY A 23 -11.62 -9.14 -6.26
C GLY A 23 -11.32 -9.81 -4.91
N GLY A 24 -11.82 -11.04 -4.72
CA GLY A 24 -11.61 -11.79 -3.46
C GLY A 24 -12.37 -11.24 -2.24
N GLY A 25 -13.39 -10.40 -2.46
CA GLY A 25 -14.22 -9.83 -1.38
C GLY A 25 -13.55 -8.71 -0.59
N LEU A 26 -12.43 -8.17 -1.09
CA LEU A 26 -11.72 -7.05 -0.47
C LEU A 26 -12.56 -5.76 -0.50
N VAL A 27 -12.71 -5.13 0.67
CA VAL A 27 -13.40 -3.85 0.82
C VAL A 27 -12.51 -2.85 1.57
N GLY A 28 -12.09 -1.80 0.87
CA GLY A 28 -11.39 -0.63 1.42
C GLY A 28 -12.38 0.30 2.12
N GLY A 29 -12.89 -0.14 3.27
CA GLY A 29 -13.96 0.55 4.00
C GLY A 29 -13.48 1.51 5.07
N TRP A 30 -12.18 1.53 5.37
CA TRP A 30 -11.60 2.25 6.48
C TRP A 30 -10.32 2.97 6.07
N GLN A 31 -10.07 4.14 6.63
CA GLN A 31 -8.89 4.93 6.35
C GLN A 31 -8.34 5.64 7.58
N SER A 32 -7.08 6.06 7.52
CA SER A 32 -6.47 7.01 8.45
C SER A 32 -5.74 8.07 7.63
N SER A 33 -6.09 9.34 7.82
CA SER A 33 -5.43 10.48 7.20
C SER A 33 -4.20 10.92 8.01
N GLY A 34 -3.25 11.59 7.36
CA GLY A 34 -2.07 12.16 8.04
C GLY A 34 -1.03 11.13 8.47
N ALA A 35 -1.12 9.88 7.98
CA ALA A 35 -0.13 8.86 8.23
C ALA A 35 1.23 9.31 7.68
N GLN A 36 2.30 9.08 8.44
CA GLN A 36 3.66 9.44 8.04
C GLN A 36 4.39 8.21 7.49
N LEU A 37 4.95 8.33 6.29
CA LEU A 37 5.74 7.29 5.67
C LEU A 37 6.82 7.89 4.77
N ALA A 38 8.09 7.50 4.97
CA ALA A 38 9.22 7.97 4.16
C ALA A 38 9.28 9.51 4.02
N GLY A 39 8.93 10.23 5.08
CA GLY A 39 8.88 11.70 5.11
C GLY A 39 7.65 12.33 4.46
N LEU A 40 6.70 11.53 3.98
CA LEU A 40 5.44 12.00 3.40
C LEU A 40 4.27 11.84 4.37
N SER A 41 3.35 12.80 4.33
CA SER A 41 2.03 12.71 4.93
C SER A 41 1.03 12.22 3.89
N GLY A 42 0.25 11.20 4.21
CA GLY A 42 -0.72 10.62 3.28
C GLY A 42 -1.89 9.93 3.97
N THR A 43 -2.69 9.27 3.15
CA THR A 43 -3.85 8.49 3.60
C THR A 43 -3.52 7.01 3.52
N GLN A 44 -3.73 6.29 4.62
CA GLN A 44 -3.75 4.84 4.66
C GLN A 44 -5.18 4.35 4.50
N THR A 45 -5.44 3.43 3.57
CA THR A 45 -6.71 2.75 3.39
C THR A 45 -6.54 1.28 3.72
N PHE A 46 -7.46 0.76 4.55
CA PHE A 46 -7.44 -0.60 5.08
C PHE A 46 -8.53 -1.43 4.40
N PHE A 47 -8.11 -2.49 3.74
CA PHE A 47 -8.96 -3.40 2.98
C PHE A 47 -9.16 -4.69 3.76
N LEU A 48 -10.41 -5.00 4.09
CA LEU A 48 -10.77 -6.22 4.79
C LEU A 48 -11.48 -7.21 3.86
N ALA A 49 -11.27 -8.51 4.09
CA ALA A 49 -12.07 -9.59 3.53
C ALA A 49 -12.29 -10.67 4.61
N GLY A 50 -13.51 -11.21 4.69
CA GLY A 50 -13.88 -12.18 5.73
C GLY A 50 -13.70 -11.65 7.16
N GLY A 51 -13.83 -10.33 7.37
CA GLY A 51 -13.64 -9.68 8.67
C GLY A 51 -12.19 -9.44 9.11
N ALA A 52 -11.21 -9.85 8.31
CA ALA A 52 -9.78 -9.68 8.58
C ALA A 52 -9.14 -8.65 7.65
N LEU A 53 -8.18 -7.87 8.16
CA LEU A 53 -7.31 -7.02 7.35
C LEU A 53 -6.50 -7.88 6.38
N ARG A 54 -6.56 -7.53 5.09
CA ARG A 54 -5.88 -8.24 4.01
C ARG A 54 -4.97 -7.36 3.19
N ARG A 55 -5.24 -6.06 3.10
CA ARG A 55 -4.41 -5.13 2.35
C ARG A 55 -4.42 -3.75 3.00
N VAL A 56 -3.27 -3.11 3.01
CA VAL A 56 -3.10 -1.70 3.37
C VAL A 56 -2.53 -0.98 2.17
N GLU A 57 -3.09 0.19 1.89
CA GLU A 57 -2.62 1.07 0.84
C GLU A 57 -2.32 2.44 1.44
N PHE A 58 -1.10 2.93 1.26
CA PHE A 58 -0.72 4.30 1.56
C PHE A 58 -0.66 5.09 0.26
N LEU A 59 -1.26 6.27 0.24
CA LEU A 59 -1.21 7.21 -0.87
C LEU A 59 -0.85 8.60 -0.35
N ALA A 60 0.20 9.21 -0.92
CA ALA A 60 0.60 10.58 -0.67
C ALA A 60 0.68 11.38 -1.98
N ASP A 61 0.28 12.64 -1.91
CA ASP A 61 0.50 13.63 -2.96
C ASP A 61 1.96 14.10 -2.91
N THR A 62 2.64 14.11 -4.06
CA THR A 62 4.03 14.56 -4.18
C THR A 62 4.18 15.74 -5.14
N GLN A 63 3.07 16.30 -5.64
CA GLN A 63 3.06 17.35 -6.64
C GLN A 63 3.75 18.65 -6.19
N ALA A 64 3.68 18.96 -4.89
CA ALA A 64 4.33 20.15 -4.32
C ALA A 64 5.82 19.94 -4.00
N LEU A 65 6.35 18.72 -4.13
CA LEU A 65 7.75 18.41 -3.82
C LEU A 65 8.65 18.68 -5.02
N ALA A 66 9.79 19.32 -4.78
CA ALA A 66 10.75 19.65 -5.83
C ALA A 66 11.34 18.42 -6.54
N ASP A 67 11.47 17.29 -5.83
CA ASP A 67 11.95 16.01 -6.37
C ASP A 67 10.81 15.09 -6.84
N GLY A 68 9.56 15.58 -6.79
CA GLY A 68 8.37 14.82 -7.13
C GLY A 68 8.13 13.57 -6.28
N GLY A 69 8.79 13.43 -5.12
CA GLY A 69 8.73 12.24 -4.27
C GLY A 69 9.80 11.18 -4.54
N ALA A 70 10.82 11.49 -5.35
CA ALA A 70 11.91 10.56 -5.66
C ALA A 70 12.66 10.09 -4.41
N ALA A 71 12.98 10.97 -3.46
CA ALA A 71 13.67 10.59 -2.22
C ALA A 71 12.83 9.63 -1.35
N ALA A 72 11.52 9.86 -1.26
CA ALA A 72 10.61 8.98 -0.56
C ALA A 72 10.52 7.60 -1.23
N PHE A 73 10.47 7.56 -2.57
CA PHE A 73 10.51 6.31 -3.33
C PHE A 73 11.81 5.53 -3.08
N ASP A 74 12.97 6.19 -3.13
CA ASP A 74 14.26 5.53 -2.92
C ASP A 74 14.42 5.03 -1.47
N SER A 75 13.86 5.75 -0.49
CA SER A 75 13.78 5.30 0.91
C SER A 75 12.93 4.02 1.05
N LEU A 76 11.76 3.97 0.41
CA LEU A 76 10.92 2.77 0.39
C LEU A 76 11.56 1.61 -0.39
N LEU A 77 12.32 1.91 -1.44
CA LEU A 77 13.09 0.91 -2.18
C LEU A 77 14.16 0.28 -1.28
N ALA A 78 14.90 1.10 -0.53
CA ALA A 78 15.89 0.62 0.45
C ALA A 78 15.25 -0.22 1.56
N TRP A 79 14.12 0.23 2.11
CA TRP A 79 13.35 -0.54 3.09
C TRP A 79 12.89 -1.89 2.54
N GLY A 80 12.28 -1.91 1.34
CA GLY A 80 11.79 -3.12 0.71
C GLY A 80 12.92 -4.11 0.44
N ARG A 81 14.08 -3.62 -0.03
CA ARG A 81 15.29 -4.43 -0.21
C ARG A 81 15.79 -5.05 1.08
N GLY A 82 15.84 -4.27 2.17
CA GLY A 82 16.23 -4.78 3.48
C GLY A 82 15.27 -5.82 4.05
N ARG A 83 13.98 -5.76 3.69
CA ARG A 83 12.94 -6.62 4.26
C ARG A 83 12.63 -7.88 3.44
N TYR A 84 12.69 -7.78 2.11
CA TYR A 84 12.24 -8.82 1.17
C TYR A 84 13.31 -9.22 0.15
N GLY A 85 14.48 -8.59 0.14
CA GLY A 85 15.53 -8.83 -0.83
C GLY A 85 15.32 -8.08 -2.15
N ALA A 86 15.85 -8.62 -3.25
CA ALA A 86 15.82 -7.96 -4.55
C ALA A 86 14.38 -7.75 -5.06
N GLU A 87 14.09 -6.53 -5.51
CA GLU A 87 12.81 -6.16 -6.10
C GLU A 87 12.69 -6.58 -7.57
N ARG A 88 11.45 -6.70 -8.04
CA ARG A 88 11.12 -6.60 -9.46
C ARG A 88 10.86 -5.13 -9.78
N VAL A 89 11.72 -4.53 -10.59
CA VAL A 89 11.56 -3.14 -11.04
C VAL A 89 10.84 -3.06 -12.38
N SER A 90 10.06 -2.00 -12.56
CA SER A 90 9.59 -1.52 -13.84
C SER A 90 9.62 0.00 -13.85
N GLN A 91 9.98 0.61 -14.98
CA GLN A 91 9.99 2.05 -15.13
C GLN A 91 9.57 2.42 -16.54
N ASP A 92 8.66 3.38 -16.63
CA ASP A 92 8.23 4.02 -17.87
C ASP A 92 8.17 5.55 -17.68
N ALA A 93 7.72 6.27 -18.72
CA ALA A 93 7.63 7.73 -18.68
C ALA A 93 6.59 8.25 -17.65
N SER A 94 5.65 7.42 -17.23
CA SER A 94 4.54 7.77 -16.34
C SER A 94 4.72 7.30 -14.90
N SER A 95 5.61 6.33 -14.66
CA SER A 95 5.82 5.79 -13.32
C SER A 95 7.16 5.08 -13.11
N ARG A 96 7.62 5.10 -11.86
CA ARG A 96 8.64 4.18 -11.33
C ARG A 96 7.94 3.17 -10.41
N TYR A 97 8.27 1.90 -10.56
CA TYR A 97 7.62 0.81 -9.86
C TYR A 97 8.65 -0.18 -9.33
N ALA A 98 8.45 -0.63 -8.09
CA ALA A 98 9.20 -1.73 -7.50
C ALA A 98 8.24 -2.63 -6.73
N ALA A 99 8.43 -3.94 -6.84
CA ALA A 99 7.60 -4.91 -6.15
C ALA A 99 8.40 -6.08 -5.58
N TRP A 100 7.89 -6.58 -4.47
CA TRP A 100 8.38 -7.75 -3.77
C TRP A 100 7.23 -8.71 -3.52
N SER A 101 7.59 -9.96 -3.38
CA SER A 101 6.65 -11.00 -2.99
C SER A 101 7.38 -12.01 -2.13
N ASP A 102 6.75 -12.45 -1.05
CA ASP A 102 7.15 -13.63 -0.32
C ASP A 102 6.02 -14.69 -0.36
N ALA A 103 6.02 -15.63 0.59
CA ALA A 103 5.07 -16.74 0.60
C ALA A 103 3.61 -16.27 0.74
N ASP A 104 3.36 -15.24 1.55
CA ASP A 104 2.02 -14.82 1.94
C ASP A 104 1.74 -13.34 1.69
N THR A 105 2.72 -12.56 1.23
CA THR A 105 2.63 -11.10 1.09
C THR A 105 3.12 -10.64 -0.28
N ASP A 106 2.36 -9.75 -0.89
CA ASP A 106 2.76 -8.92 -2.02
C ASP A 106 2.93 -7.47 -1.58
N VAL A 107 4.05 -6.88 -1.93
CA VAL A 107 4.36 -5.48 -1.66
C VAL A 107 4.71 -4.77 -2.95
N TYR A 108 4.21 -3.56 -3.14
CA TYR A 108 4.72 -2.71 -4.22
C TYR A 108 4.73 -1.24 -3.81
N VAL A 109 5.69 -0.52 -4.38
CA VAL A 109 5.76 0.93 -4.36
C VAL A 109 5.69 1.46 -5.78
N ARG A 110 4.92 2.53 -5.98
CA ARG A 110 4.79 3.23 -7.25
C ARG A 110 4.95 4.73 -7.03
N LEU A 111 5.87 5.34 -7.76
CA LEU A 111 5.97 6.79 -7.92
C LEU A 111 5.29 7.18 -9.25
N LEU A 112 4.30 8.05 -9.19
CA LEU A 112 3.57 8.56 -10.33
C LEU A 112 4.17 9.89 -10.81
N ALA A 113 4.27 10.06 -12.11
CA ALA A 113 4.67 11.31 -12.73
C ALA A 113 3.48 12.31 -12.82
N PRO A 114 3.76 13.62 -13.02
CA PRO A 114 2.74 14.62 -13.33
C PRO A 114 1.84 14.20 -14.51
N PRO A 115 0.57 14.66 -14.56
CA PRO A 115 -0.06 15.66 -13.68
C PRO A 115 -0.68 15.09 -12.40
N ARG A 116 -0.56 13.78 -12.15
CA ARG A 116 -1.06 13.12 -10.92
C ARG A 116 0.12 12.58 -10.10
N ALA A 117 1.07 13.47 -9.81
CA ALA A 117 2.27 13.12 -9.06
C ALA A 117 1.89 12.62 -7.67
N GLY A 118 2.40 11.45 -7.30
CA GLY A 118 2.08 10.84 -6.02
C GLY A 118 2.88 9.58 -5.77
N LEU A 119 2.94 9.19 -4.51
CA LEU A 119 3.58 7.97 -4.06
C LEU A 119 2.53 7.02 -3.50
N GLN A 120 2.51 5.78 -4.01
CA GLN A 120 1.65 4.71 -3.55
C GLN A 120 2.51 3.58 -2.99
N LEU A 121 2.26 3.15 -1.74
CA LEU A 121 2.78 1.91 -1.18
C LEU A 121 1.60 0.99 -0.91
N VAL A 122 1.71 -0.27 -1.31
CA VAL A 122 0.70 -1.29 -1.03
C VAL A 122 1.36 -2.51 -0.44
N ILE A 123 0.74 -3.02 0.62
CA ILE A 123 1.10 -4.29 1.27
C ILE A 123 -0.19 -5.10 1.33
N GLY A 124 -0.21 -6.24 0.65
CA GLY A 124 -1.38 -7.12 0.58
C GLY A 124 -1.01 -8.56 0.86
N GLN A 125 -1.85 -9.26 1.61
CA GLN A 125 -1.73 -10.69 1.76
C GLN A 125 -2.18 -11.38 0.47
N ARG A 126 -1.44 -12.40 0.06
CA ARG A 126 -1.89 -13.33 -0.97
C ARG A 126 -3.08 -14.14 -0.43
N PRO A 127 -4.06 -14.45 -1.29
CA PRO A 127 -4.95 -15.54 -0.98
C PRO A 127 -4.11 -16.78 -0.66
N PRO A 128 -4.50 -17.60 0.33
CA PRO A 128 -3.88 -18.89 0.49
C PRO A 128 -3.89 -19.61 -0.87
N ARG A 129 -2.76 -20.19 -1.27
CA ARG A 129 -2.78 -21.13 -2.38
C ARG A 129 -3.71 -22.26 -1.94
N ASP A 130 -4.80 -22.46 -2.68
CA ASP A 130 -5.49 -23.74 -2.61
C ASP A 130 -4.50 -24.76 -3.15
N ASP A 131 -3.80 -25.45 -2.25
CA ASP A 131 -3.07 -26.68 -2.59
C ASP A 131 -4.06 -27.84 -2.83
N SER A 132 -5.24 -27.55 -3.41
CA SER A 132 -6.10 -28.55 -4.02
C SER A 132 -5.55 -28.89 -5.40
N ASN A 133 -4.45 -29.63 -5.39
CA ASN A 133 -4.21 -30.58 -6.47
C ASN A 133 -4.61 -31.97 -5.96
N LEU A 134 -5.56 -32.52 -6.71
CA LEU A 134 -6.05 -33.89 -6.70
C LEU A 134 -4.95 -34.95 -6.61
#